data_AF-A0A4R6RZW8-F1
#
_entry.id   AF-A0A4R6RZW8-F1
#
_cell.length_a   1.000
_cell.length_b   1.000
_cell.length_c   1.000
_cell.angle_alpha   90.00
_cell.angle_beta   90.00
_cell.angle_gamma   90.00
#
_symmetry.space_group_name_H-M   'P 1'
#
loop_
_entity.id
_entity.type
_entity.pdbx_description
1 polymer ?
#
loop_
_entity_poly.entity_id
_entity_poly.type
_entity_poly.pdbx_seq_one_letter_code
_entity_poly.pdbx_strand_id
1 'polypeptide(L)'
;MAEPMSAEVLRRAAARRDAPERLLRVADAVLEGKFTWAEVASGATDHPLAVLLFTPKAHETLWPLLQQVAAELDAPPACDQPPGAGEPEDDFSHATVLRDSFDVTDERW
;
A
#
# COMPACT_ATOMS: atom_id res chain seq x y z
N MET A 1 5.77 8.06 5.56
CA MET A 1 4.92 7.32 6.51
C MET A 1 3.52 7.90 6.48
N ALA A 2 2.74 7.49 5.49
CA ALA A 2 1.31 7.75 5.47
C ALA A 2 0.62 7.11 6.68
N GLU A 3 -0.19 7.87 7.41
CA GLU A 3 -0.95 7.34 8.53
C GLU A 3 -2.04 6.39 8.02
N PRO A 4 -2.18 5.17 8.57
CA PRO A 4 -3.13 4.17 8.06
C PRO A 4 -4.61 4.60 8.18
N MET A 5 -4.92 5.56 9.06
CA MET A 5 -6.25 6.16 9.20
C MET A 5 -6.39 7.50 8.45
N SER A 6 -5.58 7.74 7.41
CA SER A 6 -5.73 8.94 6.58
C SER A 6 -7.00 8.89 5.72
N ALA A 7 -7.57 10.07 5.45
CA ALA A 7 -8.73 10.23 4.57
C ALA A 7 -8.53 9.57 3.18
N GLU A 8 -7.32 9.70 2.62
CA GLU A 8 -6.98 9.14 1.31
C GLU A 8 -6.89 7.61 1.34
N VAL A 9 -6.33 7.05 2.42
CA VAL A 9 -6.26 5.58 2.63
C VAL A 9 -7.66 5.00 2.77
N LEU A 10 -8.54 5.63 3.56
CA LEU A 10 -9.94 5.22 3.72
C LEU A 10 -10.71 5.27 2.39
N ARG A 11 -10.53 6.35 1.62
CA ARG A 11 -11.14 6.50 0.30
C ARG A 11 -10.67 5.44 -0.69
N ARG A 12 -9.36 5.18 -0.73
CA ARG A 12 -8.74 4.18 -1.61
C ARG A 12 -9.14 2.76 -1.21
N ALA A 13 -9.22 2.48 0.09
CA ALA A 13 -9.71 1.24 0.64
C ALA A 13 -11.18 0.98 0.27
N ALA A 14 -12.05 2.00 0.35
CA ALA A 14 -13.45 1.89 -0.01
C ALA A 14 -13.69 1.62 -1.51
N ALA A 15 -12.74 2.01 -2.37
CA ALA A 15 -12.81 1.78 -3.82
C ALA A 15 -12.38 0.35 -4.23
N ARG A 16 -11.86 -0.48 -3.30
CA ARG A 16 -11.47 -1.87 -3.58
C ARG A 16 -12.68 -2.79 -3.58
N ARG A 17 -12.61 -3.86 -4.37
CA ARG A 17 -13.66 -4.90 -4.39
C ARG A 17 -13.75 -5.70 -3.09
N ASP A 18 -12.62 -5.83 -2.38
CA ASP A 18 -12.54 -6.54 -1.10
C ASP A 18 -12.87 -5.65 0.11
N ALA A 19 -13.44 -4.46 -0.12
CA ALA A 19 -13.80 -3.55 0.96
C ALA A 19 -14.89 -4.18 1.86
N PRO A 20 -14.73 -4.15 3.20
CA PRO A 20 -15.75 -4.66 4.10
C PRO A 20 -17.03 -3.83 3.99
N GLU A 21 -18.20 -4.47 4.15
CA GLU A 21 -19.51 -3.82 3.98
C GLU A 21 -19.67 -2.55 4.84
N ARG A 22 -19.05 -2.53 6.03
CA ARG A 22 -19.06 -1.35 6.91
C ARG A 22 -18.38 -0.15 6.27
N LEU A 23 -17.23 -0.35 5.64
CA LEU A 23 -16.48 0.70 4.94
C LEU A 23 -17.26 1.19 3.71
N LEU A 24 -17.93 0.28 2.99
CA LEU A 24 -18.81 0.64 1.87
C LEU A 24 -19.97 1.53 2.34
N ARG A 25 -20.60 1.22 3.48
CA ARG A 25 -21.66 2.09 4.04
C ARG A 25 -21.15 3.44 4.49
N VAL A 26 -19.92 3.52 5.01
CA VAL A 26 -19.29 4.81 5.32
C VAL A 26 -19.05 5.58 4.02
N ALA A 27 -18.55 4.94 2.98
CA ALA A 27 -18.32 5.57 1.69
C ALA A 27 -19.62 6.11 1.07
N ASP A 28 -20.71 5.36 1.17
CA ASP A 28 -22.04 5.80 0.72
C ASP A 28 -22.52 7.05 1.49
N ALA A 29 -22.38 7.05 2.82
CA ALA A 29 -22.72 8.21 3.64
C ALA A 29 -21.85 9.45 3.37
N VAL A 30 -20.58 9.25 2.98
CA VAL A 30 -19.71 10.34 2.52
C VAL A 30 -20.18 10.87 1.18
N LEU A 31 -20.59 10.01 0.25
CA LEU A 31 -21.16 10.41 -1.05
C LEU A 31 -22.50 11.13 -0.92
N GLU A 32 -23.32 10.73 0.06
CA GLU A 32 -24.56 11.43 0.44
C GLU A 32 -24.29 12.81 1.09
N GLY A 33 -23.04 13.13 1.43
CA GLY A 33 -22.65 14.41 2.02
C GLY A 33 -22.94 14.52 3.52
N LYS A 34 -23.11 13.39 4.23
CA LYS A 34 -23.37 13.39 5.68
C LYS A 34 -22.14 13.80 6.50
N PHE A 35 -20.95 13.45 6.02
CA PHE A 35 -19.65 13.80 6.60
C PHE A 35 -18.56 13.56 5.55
N THR A 36 -17.34 14.04 5.81
CA THR A 36 -16.20 13.86 4.90
C THR A 36 -15.20 12.83 5.43
N TRP A 37 -14.40 12.23 4.53
CA TRP A 37 -13.30 11.33 4.93
C TRP A 37 -12.29 11.99 5.87
N ALA A 38 -12.08 13.31 5.74
CA ALA A 38 -11.21 14.08 6.63
C ALA A 38 -11.76 14.15 8.06
N GLU A 39 -13.08 14.32 8.21
CA GLU A 39 -13.73 14.33 9.53
C GLU A 39 -13.74 12.96 10.19
N VAL A 40 -13.83 11.89 9.40
CA VAL A 40 -13.70 10.51 9.91
C VAL A 40 -12.27 10.26 10.39
N ALA A 41 -11.28 10.62 9.57
CA ALA A 41 -9.87 10.45 9.89
C ALA A 41 -9.44 11.25 11.14
N SER A 42 -9.97 12.47 11.29
CA SER A 42 -9.69 13.32 12.46
C SER A 42 -10.51 12.97 13.70
N GLY A 43 -11.52 12.10 13.57
CA GLY A 43 -12.48 11.81 14.64
C GLY A 43 -13.40 12.99 14.99
N ALA A 44 -13.53 13.98 14.09
CA ALA A 44 -14.37 15.16 14.30
C ALA A 44 -15.87 14.89 14.09
N THR A 45 -16.23 13.75 13.50
CA THR A 45 -17.63 13.36 13.25
C THR A 45 -18.13 12.31 14.24
N ASP A 46 -19.27 12.56 14.86
CA ASP A 46 -19.97 11.62 15.76
C ASP A 46 -20.94 10.70 14.99
N HIS A 47 -20.87 10.69 13.66
CA HIS A 47 -21.80 9.91 12.86
C HIS A 47 -21.65 8.41 13.20
N PRO A 48 -22.75 7.68 13.49
CA PRO A 48 -22.66 6.29 13.98
C PRO A 48 -21.92 5.36 13.01
N LEU A 49 -22.02 5.62 11.71
CA LEU A 49 -21.26 4.89 10.68
C LEU A 49 -19.74 5.11 10.78
N ALA A 50 -19.30 6.33 11.11
CA ALA A 50 -17.89 6.63 11.31
C ALA A 50 -17.38 5.98 12.60
N VAL A 51 -18.13 6.08 13.70
CA VAL A 51 -17.80 5.44 14.98
C VAL A 51 -17.69 3.92 14.85
N LEU A 52 -18.52 3.30 14.01
CA LEU A 52 -18.47 1.85 13.74
C LEU A 52 -17.11 1.39 13.19
N LEU A 53 -16.36 2.24 12.47
CA LEU A 53 -15.04 1.91 11.96
C LEU A 53 -13.98 1.78 13.07
N PHE A 54 -14.20 2.45 14.21
CA PHE A 54 -13.30 2.41 15.37
C PHE A 54 -13.65 1.29 16.36
N THR A 55 -14.66 0.47 16.07
CA THR A 55 -14.98 -0.69 16.90
C THR A 55 -13.86 -1.74 16.80
N PRO A 56 -13.52 -2.48 17.86
CA PRO A 56 -12.44 -3.47 17.85
C PRO A 56 -12.63 -4.52 16.75
N LYS A 57 -13.88 -4.95 16.51
CA LYS A 57 -14.25 -5.89 15.45
C LYS A 57 -14.13 -5.31 14.04
N ALA A 58 -14.22 -4.00 13.88
CA ALA A 58 -13.92 -3.35 12.61
C ALA A 58 -12.41 -3.22 12.45
N HIS A 59 -11.68 -2.90 13.52
CA HIS A 59 -10.24 -2.79 13.50
C HIS A 59 -9.58 -4.10 13.04
N GLU A 60 -9.99 -5.26 13.56
CA GLU A 60 -9.43 -6.56 13.15
C GLU A 60 -9.52 -6.84 11.64
N THR A 61 -10.60 -6.41 10.98
CA THR A 61 -10.81 -6.69 9.55
C THR A 61 -10.38 -5.54 8.63
N LEU A 62 -10.50 -4.31 9.10
CA LEU A 62 -10.22 -3.09 8.34
C LEU A 62 -8.73 -2.73 8.39
N TRP A 63 -8.08 -2.87 9.56
CA TRP A 63 -6.69 -2.49 9.76
C TRP A 63 -5.69 -3.16 8.82
N PRO A 64 -5.74 -4.49 8.55
CA PRO A 64 -4.84 -5.09 7.57
C PRO A 64 -5.01 -4.51 6.16
N LEU A 65 -6.26 -4.20 5.77
CA LEU A 65 -6.55 -3.61 4.46
C LEU A 65 -6.08 -2.16 4.38
N LEU A 66 -6.26 -1.38 5.45
CA LEU A 66 -5.75 0.00 5.52
C LEU A 66 -4.22 0.04 5.50
N GLN A 67 -3.54 -0.88 6.19
CA GLN A 67 -2.09 -0.96 6.14
C GLN A 67 -1.57 -1.33 4.75
N GLN A 68 -2.22 -2.26 4.05
CA GLN A 68 -1.86 -2.59 2.69
C GLN A 68 -2.02 -1.38 1.76
N VAL A 69 -3.14 -0.66 1.87
CA VAL A 69 -3.41 0.53 1.06
C VAL A 69 -2.46 1.68 1.40
N ALA A 70 -2.15 1.88 2.68
CA ALA A 70 -1.18 2.88 3.11
C ALA A 70 0.23 2.55 2.60
N ALA A 71 0.62 1.28 2.61
CA ALA A 71 1.87 0.81 2.04
C ALA A 71 1.90 1.00 0.51
N GLU A 72 0.80 0.75 -0.20
CA GLU A 72 0.71 1.03 -1.65
C GLU A 72 0.76 2.53 -1.98
N LEU A 73 0.30 3.40 -1.08
CA LEU A 73 0.35 4.85 -1.23
C LEU A 73 1.74 5.43 -0.90
N ASP A 74 2.43 4.85 0.08
CA ASP A 74 3.79 5.24 0.48
C ASP A 74 4.84 4.60 -0.46
N ALA A 75 4.52 3.46 -1.07
CA ALA A 75 5.36 2.82 -2.05
C ALA A 75 5.51 3.72 -3.29
N PRO A 76 6.75 4.07 -3.70
CA PRO A 76 6.96 4.62 -5.04
C PRO A 76 6.42 3.61 -6.06
N PRO A 77 5.90 4.05 -7.23
CA PRO A 77 5.49 3.13 -8.28
C PRO A 77 6.64 2.16 -8.55
N ALA A 78 6.38 0.87 -8.39
CA ALA A 78 7.40 -0.17 -8.27
C ALA A 78 8.54 -0.02 -9.30
N CYS A 79 9.75 0.23 -8.81
CA CYS A 79 10.89 -0.49 -9.36
C CYS A 79 10.77 -1.93 -8.86
N ASP A 80 10.62 -2.84 -9.81
CA ASP A 80 10.73 -4.28 -9.66
C ASP A 80 12.00 -4.63 -8.86
N GLN A 81 11.85 -4.98 -7.58
CA GLN A 81 12.90 -5.69 -6.85
C GLN A 81 12.29 -6.89 -6.11
N PRO A 82 12.75 -8.12 -6.43
CA PRO A 82 12.32 -9.31 -5.72
C PRO A 82 12.91 -9.35 -4.29
N PRO A 83 12.23 -9.99 -3.32
CA PRO A 83 12.70 -10.07 -1.96
C PRO A 83 13.76 -11.19 -1.83
N GLY A 84 15.00 -10.84 -1.51
CA GLY A 84 16.02 -11.81 -1.17
C GLY A 84 17.33 -11.19 -0.72
N ALA A 85 17.72 -11.50 0.53
CA ALA A 85 19.00 -11.23 1.19
C ALA A 85 19.31 -9.72 1.39
N GLY A 86 19.26 -9.14 2.58
CA GLY A 86 19.86 -9.66 3.80
C GLY A 86 21.37 -9.65 3.64
N GLU A 87 22.04 -8.54 3.96
CA GLU A 87 23.39 -8.51 4.54
C GLU A 87 23.77 -7.06 4.93
N PRO A 88 24.33 -6.84 6.14
CA PRO A 88 24.95 -5.58 6.52
C PRO A 88 26.33 -5.43 5.85
N GLU A 89 26.82 -4.20 5.94
CA GLU A 89 28.09 -3.68 5.46
C GLU A 89 29.31 -4.57 5.77
N ASP A 90 30.32 -4.48 4.88
CA ASP A 90 31.73 -4.85 5.07
C ASP A 90 32.10 -6.36 4.99
N ASP A 91 32.54 -6.81 3.80
CA ASP A 91 33.75 -7.64 3.69
C ASP A 91 34.29 -7.66 2.23
N PHE A 92 35.58 -7.34 2.10
CA PHE A 92 36.38 -7.54 0.89
C PHE A 92 36.50 -9.04 0.57
N SER A 93 36.03 -9.52 -0.59
CA SER A 93 36.69 -10.66 -1.25
C SER A 93 36.37 -10.79 -2.73
N HIS A 94 37.36 -10.39 -3.52
CA HIS A 94 37.84 -11.06 -4.74
C HIS A 94 37.00 -12.23 -5.28
N ALA A 95 36.37 -11.99 -6.44
CA ALA A 95 36.30 -12.99 -7.49
C ALA A 95 36.23 -12.30 -8.87
N THR A 96 37.40 -11.88 -9.35
CA THR A 96 37.71 -11.89 -10.78
C THR A 96 37.32 -13.24 -11.36
N VAL A 97 36.44 -13.25 -12.36
CA VAL A 97 36.52 -14.14 -13.54
C VAL A 97 35.55 -13.62 -14.61
N LEU A 98 36.05 -13.12 -15.75
CA LEU A 98 36.39 -13.88 -16.98
C LEU A 98 35.09 -14.21 -17.77
N ARG A 99 34.90 -13.88 -19.04
CA ARG A 99 35.65 -13.17 -20.06
C ARG A 99 34.71 -12.95 -21.24
N ASP A 100 35.00 -11.84 -21.91
CA ASP A 100 34.60 -11.46 -23.25
C ASP A 100 34.76 -12.58 -24.31
N SER A 101 34.10 -12.37 -25.45
CA SER A 101 34.32 -13.01 -26.75
C SER A 101 33.35 -14.16 -27.13
N PHE A 102 32.20 -13.80 -27.73
CA PHE A 102 31.70 -14.49 -28.92
C PHE A 102 31.03 -13.46 -29.84
N ASP A 103 31.86 -12.71 -30.57
CA ASP A 103 31.44 -12.09 -31.82
C ASP A 103 31.74 -13.10 -32.93
N VAL A 104 30.71 -13.84 -33.35
CA VAL A 104 30.71 -14.55 -34.63
C VAL A 104 29.81 -13.72 -35.55
N THR A 105 30.43 -12.74 -36.19
CA THR A 105 29.91 -12.06 -37.37
C THR A 105 30.86 -12.43 -38.51
N ASP A 106 30.49 -13.41 -39.32
CA ASP A 106 29.98 -13.18 -40.69
C ASP A 106 30.86 -12.22 -41.48
N GLU A 107 31.71 -12.77 -42.36
CA GLU A 107 31.99 -12.24 -43.70
C GLU A 107 32.84 -13.29 -44.45
N ARG A 108 32.27 -14.01 -45.43
CA ARG A 108 32.15 -13.68 -46.85
C ARG A 108 33.47 -13.82 -47.65
N TRP A 109 33.46 -14.85 -48.52
CA TRP A 109 34.25 -15.08 -49.76
C TRP A 109 35.71 -15.53 -49.62
#